data_AF-A0A7Y5FSQ2-F1
#
_entry.id   AF-A0A7Y5FSQ2-F1
#
_cell.length_a   1.000
_cell.length_b   1.000
_cell.length_c   1.000
_cell.angle_alpha   90.00
_cell.angle_beta   90.00
_cell.angle_gamma   90.00
#
_symmetry.space_group_name_H-M   'P 1'
#
loop_
_entity.id
_entity.type
_entity.pdbx_description
1 polymer ?
#
loop_
_entity_poly.entity_id
_entity_poly.type
_entity_poly.pdbx_seq_one_letter_code
_entity_poly.pdbx_strand_id
1 'polypeptide(L)' 'MSIGLELLAEKLSEAIGVTVEITIRSEEKFTFSTDEICHDLEARCVEFFAPHLVIECKTDHDEECGSFVYMAIAQ' A
#
# COMPACT_ATOMS: atom_id res chain seq x y z
N MET A 1 9.19 -7.85 16.64
CA MET A 1 7.74 -8.08 16.42
C MET A 1 7.38 -7.46 15.08
N SER A 2 7.43 -8.24 14.01
CA SER A 2 7.15 -7.81 12.63
C SER A 2 6.06 -8.66 11.94
N ILE A 3 5.57 -9.72 12.61
CA ILE A 3 4.60 -10.68 12.07
C ILE A 3 3.37 -9.99 11.47
N GLY A 4 2.90 -8.89 12.08
CA GLY A 4 1.75 -8.14 11.57
C GLY A 4 2.02 -7.40 10.25
N LEU A 5 3.23 -6.87 10.06
CA LEU A 5 3.58 -6.14 8.84
C LEU A 5 3.89 -7.10 7.68
N GLU A 6 4.59 -8.19 7.97
CA GLU A 6 4.89 -9.24 6.99
C GLU A 6 3.60 -9.89 6.47
N LEU A 7 2.67 -10.23 7.38
CA LEU A 7 1.37 -10.77 7.00
C LEU A 7 0.51 -9.77 6.22
N LEU A 8 0.58 -8.48 6.58
CA LEU A 8 -0.12 -7.43 5.84
C LEU A 8 0.44 -7.29 4.42
N ALA A 9 1.76 -7.29 4.27
CA ALA A 9 2.43 -7.23 2.97
C ALA A 9 2.05 -8.42 2.10
N GLU A 10 2.01 -9.63 2.66
CA GLU A 10 1.57 -10.85 1.96
C GLU A 10 0.12 -10.73 1.51
N LYS A 11 -0.81 -10.37 2.41
CA LYS A 11 -2.25 -10.25 2.10
C LYS A 11 -2.53 -9.16 1.06
N LEU A 12 -1.80 -8.05 1.14
CA LEU A 12 -1.93 -6.97 0.17
C LEU A 12 -1.32 -7.37 -1.17
N SER A 13 -0.18 -8.07 -1.17
CA SER A 13 0.41 -8.61 -2.41
C SER A 13 -0.53 -9.59 -3.11
N GLU A 14 -1.21 -10.46 -2.36
CA GLU A 14 -2.25 -11.36 -2.90
C GLU A 14 -3.42 -10.59 -3.52
N ALA A 15 -3.88 -9.52 -2.86
CA ALA A 15 -5.00 -8.71 -3.34
C ALA A 15 -4.66 -7.88 -4.59
N ILE A 16 -3.43 -7.36 -4.65
CA ILE A 16 -2.96 -6.50 -5.75
C ILE A 16 -2.37 -7.34 -6.89
N GLY A 17 -1.93 -8.57 -6.64
CA GLY A 17 -1.36 -9.47 -7.65
C GLY A 17 0.09 -9.14 -8.02
N VAL A 18 0.77 -8.32 -7.22
CA VAL A 18 2.21 -7.97 -7.34
C VAL A 18 2.82 -7.91 -5.95
N THR A 19 4.15 -8.04 -5.86
CA THR A 19 4.85 -7.94 -4.57
C THR A 19 4.77 -6.51 -4.04
N VAL A 20 4.29 -6.35 -2.81
CA VAL A 20 4.18 -5.06 -2.13
C VAL A 20 5.13 -5.02 -0.94
N GLU A 21 5.93 -3.96 -0.87
CA GLU A 21 6.70 -3.59 0.32
C GLU A 21 5.95 -2.50 1.11
N ILE A 22 5.99 -2.62 2.44
CA ILE A 22 5.33 -1.67 3.35
C ILE A 22 6.38 -0.95 4.17
N THR A 23 6.35 0.38 4.12
CA THR A 23 7.13 1.25 5.01
C THR A 23 6.21 2.02 5.95
N ILE A 24 6.38 1.85 7.27
CA ILE A 24 5.70 2.69 8.28
C ILE A 24 6.41 4.05 8.34
N ARG A 25 5.66 5.14 8.11
CA ARG A 25 6.19 6.52 8.20
C ARG A 25 5.87 7.15 9.56
N SER A 26 4.69 6.86 10.11
CA SER A 26 4.24 7.22 11.45
C SER A 26 3.10 6.30 11.88
N GLU A 27 2.56 6.47 13.09
CA GLU A 27 1.45 5.63 13.59
C GLU A 27 0.24 5.55 12.64
N GLU A 28 -0.08 6.65 11.94
CA GLU A 28 -1.22 6.73 11.02
C GLU A 28 -0.82 6.83 9.54
N LYS A 29 0.47 6.70 9.18
CA LYS A 29 0.95 6.92 7.80
C LYS A 29 1.87 5.81 7.32
N PHE A 30 1.62 5.37 6.09
CA PHE A 30 2.30 4.23 5.47
C PHE A 30 2.67 4.56 4.02
N THR A 31 3.70 3.90 3.51
CA THR A 31 3.99 3.85 2.07
C THR A 31 3.92 2.40 1.63
N PHE A 32 3.22 2.15 0.54
CA PHE A 32 3.20 0.88 -0.17
C PHE A 32 3.98 1.06 -1.46
N SER A 33 4.91 0.17 -1.77
CA SER A 33 5.69 0.24 -3.00
C SER A 33 5.73 -1.09 -3.73
N THR A 34 5.72 -1.01 -5.06
CA THR A 34 5.88 -2.14 -5.98
C THR A 34 7.07 -1.87 -6.88
N ASP A 35 7.78 -2.92 -7.27
CA ASP A 35 8.91 -2.87 -8.21
C ASP A 35 8.47 -2.64 -9.67
N GLU A 36 7.23 -3.00 -9.99
CA GLU A 36 6.60 -2.73 -11.28
C GLU A 36 5.62 -1.55 -11.20
N ILE A 37 5.37 -0.90 -12.35
CA ILE A 37 4.30 0.11 -12.45
C ILE A 37 2.94 -0.58 -12.36
N CYS A 38 2.16 -0.22 -11.34
CA CYS A 38 0.81 -0.70 -11.12
C CYS A 38 -0.16 0.50 -11.11
N HIS A 39 -0.78 0.78 -12.26
CA HIS A 39 -1.70 1.93 -12.39
C HIS A 39 -2.96 1.83 -11.53
N ASP A 40 -3.33 0.62 -11.11
CA ASP A 40 -4.51 0.38 -10.26
C ASP A 40 -4.15 0.29 -8.77
N LEU A 41 -2.88 0.54 -8.39
CA LEU A 41 -2.38 0.30 -7.03
C LEU A 41 -3.19 1.07 -5.98
N GLU A 42 -3.54 2.32 -6.26
CA GLU A 42 -4.40 3.13 -5.39
C GLU A 42 -5.75 2.48 -5.16
N ALA A 43 -6.42 2.11 -6.24
CA ALA A 43 -7.79 1.61 -6.20
C ALA A 43 -7.85 0.28 -5.43
N ARG A 44 -6.85 -0.59 -5.64
CA ARG A 44 -6.77 -1.88 -4.94
C ARG A 44 -6.42 -1.73 -3.47
N CYS A 45 -5.54 -0.79 -3.12
CA CYS A 45 -5.30 -0.43 -1.72
C CYS A 45 -6.59 0.09 -1.07
N VAL A 46 -7.31 1.00 -1.74
CA VAL A 46 -8.60 1.51 -1.24
C VAL A 46 -9.60 0.38 -1.04
N GLU A 47 -9.79 -0.51 -2.02
CA GLU A 47 -10.70 -1.65 -1.92
C GLU A 47 -10.35 -2.59 -0.77
N PHE A 48 -9.06 -2.88 -0.57
CA PHE A 48 -8.58 -3.75 0.51
C PHE A 48 -8.91 -3.18 1.91
N PHE A 49 -8.74 -1.87 2.12
CA PHE A 49 -8.89 -1.25 3.43
C PHE A 49 -10.26 -0.62 3.69
N ALA A 50 -11.03 -0.25 2.66
CA ALA A 50 -12.34 0.41 2.78
C ALA A 50 -13.33 -0.28 3.72
N PRO A 51 -13.36 -1.63 3.86
CA PRO A 51 -14.23 -2.30 4.83
C PRO A 51 -13.86 -2.03 6.30
N HIS A 52 -12.65 -1.52 6.56
CA HIS A 52 -12.06 -1.47 7.89
C HIS A 52 -11.65 -0.06 8.32
N LEU A 53 -11.23 0.79 7.38
CA LEU A 53 -10.63 2.09 7.64
C LEU A 53 -11.02 3.08 6.54
N VAL A 54 -11.14 4.35 6.93
CA VAL A 54 -11.15 5.45 5.98
C VAL A 54 -9.70 5.85 5.74
N ILE A 55 -9.27 5.87 4.48
CA ILE A 55 -7.88 6.14 4.11
C ILE A 55 -7.81 7.22 3.04
N GLU A 56 -6.84 8.12 3.20
CA GLU A 56 -6.40 9.02 2.15
C GLU A 56 -5.25 8.34 1.42
N CYS A 57 -5.35 8.25 0.10
CA CYS A 57 -4.32 7.66 -0.75
C CYS A 57 -3.83 8.67 -1.78
N LYS A 58 -2.54 8.61 -2.09
CA LYS A 58 -1.96 9.32 -3.24
C LYS A 58 -0.91 8.42 -3.88
N THR A 59 -1.08 8.15 -5.16
CA THR A 59 -0.13 7.35 -5.94
C THR A 59 0.85 8.22 -6.71
N ASP A 60 2.08 7.75 -6.78
CA ASP A 60 3.14 8.25 -7.65
C ASP A 60 3.75 7.09 -8.43
N HIS A 61 4.18 7.35 -9.66
CA HIS A 61 4.80 6.36 -10.54
C HIS A 61 6.17 6.86 -10.97
N ASP A 62 7.17 6.00 -10.83
CA ASP A 62 8.54 6.26 -11.24
C ASP A 62 8.96 5.16 -12.23
N GLU A 63 9.40 5.55 -13.42
CA GLU A 63 9.75 4.59 -14.48
C GLU A 63 10.97 3.71 -14.12
N GLU A 64 11.81 4.13 -13.17
CA GLU A 64 12.95 3.36 -12.68
C GLU A 64 12.62 2.56 -11.41
N CYS A 65 11.63 3.02 -10.61
CA CYS A 65 11.40 2.51 -9.27
C CYS A 65 9.99 1.90 -9.03
N GLY A 66 9.11 1.89 -10.03
CA GLY A 66 7.79 1.25 -9.97
C GLY A 66 6.68 2.19 -9.47
N SER A 67 5.83 1.73 -8.56
CA SER A 67 4.71 2.53 -8.02
C SER A 67 4.76 2.68 -6.53
N PHE A 68 4.37 3.86 -6.05
CA PHE A 68 4.36 4.22 -4.64
C PHE A 68 2.99 4.76 -4.27
N VAL A 69 2.33 4.18 -3.27
CA VAL A 69 1.13 4.75 -2.66
C VAL A 69 1.46 5.27 -1.28
N TYR A 70 1.26 6.57 -1.10
CA TYR A 70 1.29 7.21 0.20
C TYR A 70 -0.10 7.12 0.81
N MET A 71 -0.18 6.55 2.01
CA MET A 71 -1.43 6.35 2.72
C MET A 71 -1.42 7.05 4.07
N ALA A 72 -2.56 7.63 4.42
CA ALA A 72 -2.86 8.13 5.76
C ALA A 72 -4.24 7.61 6.21
N ILE A 73 -4.36 7.22 7.47
CA ILE A 73 -5.68 6.92 8.06
C ILE A 73 -6.39 8.25 8.29
N ALA A 74 -7.59 8.41 7.72
CA ALA A 74 -8.40 9.60 7.93
C ALA A 74 -9.09 9.51 9.31
N GLN A 75 -9.10 10.63 10.05
CA GLN A 75 -9.76 10.77 11.35
C GLN A 75 -11.23 11.20 11.22
#